data_AF-A0A015ST77-F1
#
_entry.id   AF-A0A015ST77-F1
#
_cell.length_a   1.000
_cell.length_b   1.000
_cell.length_c   1.000
_cell.angle_alpha   90.00
_cell.angle_beta   90.00
_cell.angle_gamma   90.00
#
_symmetry.space_group_name_H-M   'P 1'
#
loop_
_entity.id
_entity.type
_entity.pdbx_description
1 polymer ?
#
loop_
_entity_poly.entity_id
_entity_poly.type
_entity_poly.pdbx_seq_one_letter_code
_entity_poly.pdbx_strand_id
1 'polypeptide(L)'
;MGLFFVYIVKSSVCLAGFYLFYRLLLSKETFHRFNRIALLTLLLLSLLLPFVQLTTIEQTEVHQTMLTIEQLLMMADMPVSEVTPAEAVTLSGIQILLMVYLSGVLFFACRHIYSLGRLLMLLRSGEKEKMENGMTLVIHQQKISPFSWMKYIVISKVDLEEDGREILIHEAAHVRNRHSVDLLIADICIFFQWFNPASWLLKQELQNIHEYEADESVIREGVNARQYQLLLIKKAVGTRLYSMANSFNHSKLKKRITMMLKEKSNPWARLKYLYVLPLAAIAVTAFARPEISGKMDEISAVKVNDFVQIVGTKVPEKKVEVLKDTVKKDAPKEEALKMPFSIRNAGSQPQPLILVDGKEITGEQMQRDINPDMIESISVLKDEASTAIYGDKAKHGVILITLKGKDVQNVLSLSASDPEDGVKVVGVVKDHLDKPLAGASVFISGTVSGTMSDAYGRFVLLAPKNAMLRISYTGMTTVEKAVAPEVNVTLNPAD
;
A
#
# COMPACT_ATOMS: atom_id res chain seq x y z
N MET A 1 -13.71 -7.49 4.29
CA MET A 1 -14.12 -7.22 2.88
C MET A 1 -13.41 -6.00 2.27
N GLY A 2 -13.00 -5.01 3.06
CA GLY A 2 -12.38 -3.77 2.56
C GLY A 2 -11.12 -3.95 1.69
N LEU A 3 -10.19 -4.82 2.09
CA LEU A 3 -8.92 -5.07 1.38
C LEU A 3 -9.13 -5.53 -0.08
N PHE A 4 -10.19 -6.30 -0.34
CA PHE A 4 -10.52 -6.78 -1.68
C PHE A 4 -10.95 -5.62 -2.61
N PHE A 5 -11.78 -4.71 -2.11
CA PHE A 5 -12.20 -3.54 -2.88
C PHE A 5 -11.04 -2.58 -3.16
N VAL A 6 -10.18 -2.37 -2.17
CA VAL A 6 -8.95 -1.58 -2.32
C VAL A 6 -8.09 -2.17 -3.44
N TYR A 7 -7.90 -3.49 -3.43
CA TYR A 7 -7.17 -4.18 -4.50
C TYR A 7 -7.81 -3.97 -5.88
N ILE A 8 -9.12 -4.19 -5.99
CA ILE A 8 -9.85 -4.02 -7.26
C ILE A 8 -9.68 -2.60 -7.79
N VAL A 9 -9.85 -1.58 -6.94
CA VAL A 9 -9.72 -0.18 -7.33
C VAL A 9 -8.29 0.14 -7.77
N LYS A 10 -7.26 -0.29 -7.01
CA LYS A 10 -5.85 -0.13 -7.39
C LYS A 10 -5.57 -0.75 -8.76
N SER A 11 -6.05 -1.97 -8.99
CA SER A 11 -5.93 -2.66 -10.29
C SER A 11 -6.67 -1.92 -11.41
N SER A 12 -7.88 -1.41 -11.15
CA SER A 12 -8.66 -0.64 -12.13
C SER A 12 -7.93 0.63 -12.57
N VAL A 13 -7.35 1.37 -11.62
CA VAL A 13 -6.57 2.59 -11.89
C VAL A 13 -5.32 2.26 -12.70
N CYS A 14 -4.58 1.20 -12.36
CA CYS A 14 -3.44 0.73 -13.14
C CYS A 14 -3.84 0.43 -14.59
N LEU A 15 -4.91 -0.37 -14.76
CA LEU A 15 -5.38 -0.80 -16.08
C LEU A 15 -5.76 0.40 -16.95
N ALA A 16 -6.45 1.39 -16.38
CA ALA A 16 -6.81 2.63 -17.08
C ALA A 16 -5.59 3.47 -17.48
N GLY A 17 -4.65 3.68 -16.55
CA GLY A 17 -3.41 4.42 -16.82
C GLY A 17 -2.56 3.75 -17.91
N PHE A 18 -2.42 2.43 -17.84
CA PHE A 18 -1.69 1.64 -18.82
C PHE A 18 -2.35 1.63 -20.20
N TYR A 19 -3.68 1.54 -20.26
CA TYR A 19 -4.41 1.68 -21.52
C TYR A 19 -4.16 3.06 -22.16
N LEU A 20 -4.25 4.14 -21.38
CA LEU A 20 -3.99 5.50 -21.89
C LEU A 20 -2.57 5.64 -22.41
N PHE A 21 -1.58 5.16 -21.67
CA PHE A 21 -0.20 5.13 -22.11
C PHE A 21 -0.03 4.40 -23.44
N TYR A 22 -0.57 3.18 -23.55
CA TYR A 22 -0.52 2.42 -24.80
C TYR A 22 -1.17 3.18 -25.95
N ARG A 23 -2.36 3.75 -25.70
CA ARG A 23 -3.15 4.47 -26.71
C ARG A 23 -2.43 5.72 -27.24
N LEU A 24 -1.69 6.42 -26.40
CA LEU A 24 -1.02 7.66 -26.76
C LEU A 24 0.34 7.40 -27.42
N LEU A 25 1.13 6.45 -26.92
CA LEU A 25 2.52 6.25 -27.35
C LEU A 25 2.70 5.10 -28.35
N LEU A 26 2.03 3.97 -28.15
CA LEU A 26 2.36 2.71 -28.82
C LEU A 26 1.36 2.30 -29.91
N SER A 27 0.09 2.67 -29.79
CA SER A 27 -0.98 2.16 -30.67
C SER A 27 -0.83 2.54 -32.14
N LYS A 28 0.01 3.54 -32.46
CA LYS A 28 0.25 4.00 -33.84
C LYS A 28 1.39 3.25 -34.52
N GLU A 29 2.19 2.48 -33.80
CA GLU A 29 3.35 1.80 -34.37
C GLU A 29 2.95 0.60 -35.25
N THR A 30 3.68 0.34 -36.34
CA THR A 30 3.41 -0.80 -37.24
C THR A 30 4.05 -2.12 -36.78
N PHE A 31 4.64 -2.15 -35.59
CA PHE A 31 5.24 -3.35 -35.01
C PHE A 31 4.17 -4.16 -34.26
N HIS A 32 3.28 -4.80 -35.01
CA HIS A 32 2.08 -5.46 -34.46
C HIS A 32 2.39 -6.49 -33.36
N ARG A 33 3.42 -7.33 -33.57
CA ARG A 33 3.88 -8.30 -32.56
C ARG A 33 4.33 -7.65 -31.25
N PHE A 34 5.06 -6.54 -31.33
CA PHE A 34 5.50 -5.82 -30.14
C PHE A 34 4.33 -5.11 -29.45
N ASN A 35 3.39 -4.53 -30.22
CA ASN A 35 2.16 -3.97 -29.67
C ASN A 35 1.33 -5.02 -28.93
N ARG A 36 1.20 -6.22 -29.50
CA ARG A 36 0.51 -7.36 -28.88
C ARG A 36 1.15 -7.74 -27.55
N ILE A 37 2.46 -7.95 -27.53
CA ILE A 37 3.21 -8.32 -26.32
C ILE A 37 3.09 -7.20 -25.26
N ALA A 38 3.24 -5.93 -25.67
CA ALA A 38 3.11 -4.80 -24.77
C ALA A 38 1.72 -4.73 -24.14
N LEU A 39 0.65 -4.92 -24.92
CA LEU A 39 -0.72 -4.93 -24.40
C LEU A 39 -0.95 -6.06 -23.39
N LEU A 40 -0.52 -7.28 -23.71
CA LEU A 40 -0.65 -8.42 -22.80
C LEU A 40 0.18 -8.22 -21.53
N THR A 41 1.38 -7.64 -21.65
CA THR A 41 2.25 -7.32 -20.50
C THR A 41 1.62 -6.26 -19.62
N LEU A 42 1.10 -5.17 -20.19
CA LEU A 42 0.40 -4.11 -19.44
C LEU A 42 -0.84 -4.65 -18.74
N LEU A 43 -1.62 -5.51 -19.40
CA LEU A 43 -2.79 -6.17 -18.80
C LEU A 43 -2.37 -7.03 -17.60
N LEU A 44 -1.37 -7.88 -17.74
CA LEU A 44 -0.86 -8.72 -16.65
C LEU A 44 -0.27 -7.88 -15.51
N LEU A 45 0.50 -6.86 -15.85
CA LEU A 45 1.12 -5.94 -14.89
C LEU A 45 0.06 -5.19 -14.08
N SER A 46 -1.05 -4.76 -14.68
CA SER A 46 -2.14 -4.09 -13.96
C SER A 46 -2.83 -4.95 -12.89
N LEU A 47 -2.75 -6.27 -13.05
CA LEU A 47 -3.28 -7.25 -12.09
C LEU A 47 -2.24 -7.61 -11.03
N LEU A 48 -0.96 -7.68 -11.40
CA LEU A 48 0.12 -8.09 -10.49
C LEU A 48 0.67 -6.94 -9.62
N LEU A 49 0.75 -5.72 -10.14
CA LEU A 49 1.37 -4.61 -9.42
C LEU A 49 0.71 -4.28 -8.07
N PRO A 50 -0.62 -4.31 -7.92
CA PRO A 50 -1.24 -4.04 -6.63
C PRO A 50 -0.86 -5.06 -5.52
N PHE A 51 -0.28 -6.21 -5.86
CA PHE A 51 0.26 -7.16 -4.88
C PHE A 51 1.68 -6.83 -4.42
N VAL A 52 2.40 -5.96 -5.14
CA VAL A 52 3.78 -5.60 -4.81
C VAL A 52 3.76 -4.59 -3.67
N GLN A 53 4.15 -5.04 -2.47
CA GLN A 53 4.26 -4.21 -1.28
C GLN A 53 5.70 -3.73 -1.15
N LEU A 54 6.06 -2.62 -1.82
CA LEU A 54 7.32 -1.94 -1.53
C LEU A 54 7.13 -0.96 -0.38
N THR A 55 8.16 -0.82 0.46
CA THR A 55 8.24 0.21 1.49
C THR A 55 9.02 1.43 0.95
N THR A 56 8.45 2.63 1.05
CA THR A 56 9.07 3.90 0.66
C THR A 56 9.22 4.80 1.88
N ILE A 57 10.21 5.70 1.89
CA ILE A 57 10.50 6.56 3.05
C ILE A 57 9.53 7.76 3.13
N GLU A 58 9.02 8.23 1.98
CA GLU A 58 8.11 9.38 1.89
C GLU A 58 6.70 8.98 1.41
N GLN A 59 5.68 9.64 1.96
CA GLN A 59 4.28 9.48 1.56
C GLN A 59 3.98 10.34 0.33
N THR A 60 3.47 9.73 -0.74
CA THR A 60 2.93 10.47 -1.89
C THR A 60 1.47 10.88 -1.63
N GLU A 61 1.01 12.00 -2.19
CA GLU A 61 -0.37 12.49 -2.02
C GLU A 61 -1.44 11.46 -2.48
N VAL A 62 -1.13 10.71 -3.54
CA VAL A 62 -1.98 9.61 -4.03
C VAL A 62 -2.12 8.52 -2.97
N HIS A 63 -1.05 8.22 -2.24
CA HIS A 63 -1.08 7.26 -1.15
C HIS A 63 -1.97 7.74 0.02
N GLN A 64 -1.95 9.03 0.35
CA GLN A 64 -2.80 9.59 1.42
C GLN A 64 -4.30 9.40 1.11
N THR A 65 -4.73 9.67 -0.12
CA THR A 65 -6.13 9.43 -0.52
C THR A 65 -6.52 7.95 -0.45
N MET A 66 -5.61 7.04 -0.82
CA MET A 66 -5.82 5.60 -0.72
C MET A 66 -5.86 5.11 0.73
N LEU A 67 -5.02 5.66 1.62
CA LEU A 67 -5.06 5.38 3.06
C LEU A 67 -6.38 5.79 3.69
N THR A 68 -6.94 6.95 3.31
CA THR A 68 -8.26 7.39 3.80
C THR A 68 -9.36 6.43 3.37
N ILE A 69 -9.31 5.92 2.13
CA ILE A 69 -10.27 4.91 1.64
C ILE A 69 -10.06 3.57 2.37
N GLU A 70 -8.81 3.15 2.58
CA GLU A 70 -8.47 1.94 3.36
C GLU A 70 -9.01 2.04 4.79
N GLN A 71 -8.79 3.17 5.47
CA GLN A 71 -9.31 3.41 6.83
C GLN A 71 -10.84 3.45 6.87
N LEU A 72 -11.50 4.10 5.91
CA LEU A 72 -12.96 4.12 5.79
C LEU A 72 -13.55 2.73 5.57
N LEU A 73 -12.90 1.90 4.75
CA LEU A 73 -13.32 0.51 4.52
C LEU A 73 -13.04 -0.40 5.72
N MET A 74 -12.00 -0.11 6.51
CA MET A 74 -11.67 -0.86 7.73
C MET A 74 -12.63 -0.54 8.89
N MET A 75 -13.01 0.73 9.09
CA MET A 75 -13.98 1.10 10.14
C MET A 75 -15.38 0.53 9.89
N ALA A 76 -15.75 0.31 8.63
CA ALA A 76 -17.03 -0.30 8.26
C ALA A 76 -17.06 -1.85 8.38
N ASP A 77 -15.92 -2.49 8.67
CA ASP A 77 -15.81 -3.92 9.01
C ASP A 77 -15.76 -4.16 10.54
N MET A 78 -15.79 -3.11 11.37
CA MET A 78 -15.81 -3.27 12.84
C MET A 78 -17.19 -3.71 13.35
N PRO A 79 -17.28 -4.77 14.19
CA PRO A 79 -18.53 -5.13 14.82
C PRO A 79 -18.92 -4.06 15.84
N VAL A 80 -20.06 -3.41 15.61
CA VAL A 80 -20.70 -2.55 16.61
C VAL A 80 -21.19 -3.47 17.73
N SER A 81 -20.53 -3.46 18.88
CA SER A 81 -21.04 -4.14 20.08
C SER A 81 -22.25 -3.37 20.61
N GLU A 82 -23.43 -3.62 20.04
CA GLU A 82 -24.70 -3.27 20.66
C GLU A 82 -25.22 -4.47 21.44
N VAL A 83 -25.33 -4.28 22.75
CA VAL A 83 -25.92 -5.23 23.69
C VAL A 83 -27.44 -5.08 23.59
N THR A 84 -28.13 -5.88 22.75
CA THR A 84 -29.54 -6.28 22.96
C THR A 84 -29.95 -7.40 21.99
N PRO A 85 -30.88 -8.31 22.37
CA PRO A 85 -31.23 -9.47 21.58
C PRO A 85 -32.43 -9.19 20.66
N ALA A 86 -32.17 -8.97 19.37
CA ALA A 86 -33.09 -9.23 18.28
C ALA A 86 -32.27 -9.32 16.98
N GLU A 87 -32.13 -10.53 16.43
CA GLU A 87 -31.43 -10.80 15.17
C GLU A 87 -32.18 -10.17 13.99
N ALA A 88 -31.91 -8.90 13.73
CA ALA A 88 -32.08 -8.32 12.40
C ALA A 88 -30.69 -8.28 11.75
N VAL A 89 -30.49 -9.06 10.69
CA VAL A 89 -29.27 -9.02 9.87
C VAL A 89 -29.17 -7.63 9.25
N THR A 90 -28.45 -6.72 9.90
CA THR A 90 -28.10 -5.42 9.34
C THR A 90 -26.98 -5.65 8.32
N LEU A 91 -27.36 -5.77 7.04
CA LEU A 91 -26.41 -5.84 5.94
C LEU A 91 -25.59 -4.54 5.91
N SER A 92 -24.31 -4.62 6.23
CA SER A 92 -23.38 -3.49 6.08
C SER A 92 -23.32 -3.08 4.61
N GLY A 93 -23.22 -1.78 4.32
CA GLY A 93 -23.19 -1.27 2.93
C GLY A 93 -22.09 -1.90 2.07
N ILE A 94 -20.97 -2.32 2.68
CA ILE A 94 -19.89 -3.05 2.01
C ILE A 94 -20.32 -4.44 1.56
N GLN A 95 -21.18 -5.11 2.34
CA GLN A 95 -21.72 -6.43 1.97
C GLN A 95 -22.67 -6.30 0.78
N ILE A 96 -23.52 -5.27 0.75
CA ILE A 96 -24.39 -4.97 -0.40
C ILE A 96 -23.53 -4.70 -1.65
N LEU A 97 -22.50 -3.86 -1.53
CA LEU A 97 -21.58 -3.57 -2.62
C LEU A 97 -20.89 -4.84 -3.15
N LEU A 98 -20.50 -5.76 -2.25
CA LEU A 98 -19.90 -7.04 -2.63
C LEU A 98 -20.89 -7.93 -3.37
N MET A 99 -22.14 -8.01 -2.91
CA MET A 99 -23.18 -8.77 -3.61
C MET A 99 -23.43 -8.21 -5.01
N VAL A 100 -23.47 -6.88 -5.16
CA VAL A 100 -23.60 -6.23 -6.48
C VAL A 100 -22.40 -6.57 -7.36
N TYR A 101 -21.18 -6.48 -6.84
CA TYR A 101 -19.98 -6.86 -7.58
C TYR A 101 -20.01 -8.33 -8.03
N LEU A 102 -20.30 -9.26 -7.11
CA LEU A 102 -20.33 -10.70 -7.38
C LEU A 102 -21.46 -11.10 -8.34
N SER A 103 -22.62 -10.43 -8.28
CA SER A 103 -23.70 -10.66 -9.24
C SER A 103 -23.32 -10.22 -10.65
N GLY A 104 -22.62 -9.08 -10.79
CA GLY A 104 -22.05 -8.62 -12.05
C GLY A 104 -21.05 -9.63 -12.62
N VAL A 105 -20.11 -10.10 -11.79
CA VAL A 105 -19.19 -11.20 -12.12
C VAL A 105 -20.00 -12.40 -12.63
N LEU A 106 -20.88 -12.98 -11.81
CA LEU A 106 -21.67 -14.17 -12.16
C LEU A 106 -22.41 -14.03 -13.50
N PHE A 107 -23.03 -12.87 -13.76
CA PHE A 107 -23.72 -12.59 -15.03
C PHE A 107 -22.78 -12.73 -16.24
N PHE A 108 -21.60 -12.09 -16.19
CA PHE A 108 -20.61 -12.19 -17.26
C PHE A 108 -20.05 -13.61 -17.39
N ALA A 109 -19.83 -14.32 -16.28
CA ALA A 109 -19.43 -15.72 -16.28
C ALA A 109 -20.42 -16.59 -17.08
N CYS A 110 -21.70 -16.53 -16.70
CA CYS A 110 -22.76 -17.29 -17.34
C CYS A 110 -22.89 -16.96 -18.82
N ARG A 111 -22.82 -15.67 -19.18
CA ARG A 111 -22.82 -15.21 -20.58
C ARG A 111 -21.65 -15.79 -21.37
N HIS A 112 -20.44 -15.80 -20.80
CA HIS A 112 -19.24 -16.36 -21.46
C HIS A 112 -19.34 -17.88 -21.62
N ILE A 113 -19.80 -18.60 -20.59
CA ILE A 113 -20.02 -20.05 -20.64
C ILE A 113 -21.05 -20.40 -21.73
N TYR A 114 -22.16 -19.66 -21.80
CA TYR A 114 -23.17 -19.85 -22.84
C TYR A 114 -22.59 -19.61 -24.24
N SER A 115 -21.81 -18.55 -24.43
CA SER A 115 -21.14 -18.25 -25.70
C SER A 115 -20.17 -19.35 -26.11
N LEU A 116 -19.38 -19.88 -25.16
CA LEU A 116 -18.45 -20.98 -25.40
C LEU A 116 -19.20 -22.28 -25.73
N GLY A 117 -20.29 -22.57 -25.03
CA GLY A 117 -21.15 -23.72 -25.32
C GLY A 117 -21.70 -23.69 -26.74
N ARG A 118 -22.19 -22.53 -27.20
CA ARG A 118 -22.66 -22.35 -28.58
C ARG A 118 -21.53 -22.52 -29.61
N LEU A 119 -20.35 -21.99 -29.33
CA LEU A 119 -19.18 -22.16 -30.19
C LEU A 119 -18.78 -23.64 -30.31
N LEU A 120 -18.72 -24.36 -29.19
CA LEU A 120 -18.42 -25.79 -29.17
C LEU A 120 -19.48 -26.61 -29.89
N MET A 121 -20.75 -26.24 -29.76
CA MET A 121 -21.85 -26.87 -30.51
C MET A 121 -21.66 -26.68 -32.02
N LEU A 122 -21.33 -25.46 -32.47
CA LEU A 122 -21.07 -25.15 -33.89
C LEU A 122 -19.84 -25.89 -34.44
N LEU A 123 -18.78 -26.04 -33.63
CA LEU A 123 -17.59 -26.82 -33.99
C LEU A 123 -17.86 -28.32 -34.09
N ARG A 124 -18.88 -28.83 -33.38
CA ARG A 124 -19.26 -30.24 -33.42
C ARG A 124 -20.18 -30.57 -34.59
N SER A 125 -20.96 -29.61 -35.09
CA SER A 125 -21.94 -29.84 -36.16
C SER A 125 -21.37 -29.77 -37.59
N GLY A 126 -20.18 -29.21 -37.78
CA GLY A 126 -19.55 -29.11 -39.11
C GLY A 126 -18.78 -30.38 -39.52
N GLU A 127 -18.61 -30.56 -40.82
CA GLU A 127 -17.77 -31.60 -41.41
C GLU A 127 -16.29 -31.28 -41.16
N LYS A 128 -15.48 -32.27 -40.78
CA LYS A 128 -14.11 -32.05 -40.29
C LYS A 128 -13.07 -32.68 -41.20
N GLU A 129 -12.16 -31.86 -41.68
CA GLU A 129 -10.99 -32.28 -42.46
C GLU A 129 -9.71 -31.94 -41.69
N LYS A 130 -8.78 -32.90 -41.63
CA LYS A 130 -7.46 -32.68 -41.01
C LYS A 130 -6.50 -32.09 -42.04
N MET A 131 -5.84 -31.00 -41.68
CA MET A 131 -4.79 -30.40 -42.48
C MET A 131 -3.41 -30.93 -42.07
N GLU A 132 -2.43 -30.90 -42.99
CA GLU A 132 -1.05 -31.37 -42.75
C GLU A 132 -0.36 -30.65 -41.58
N ASN A 133 -0.72 -29.40 -41.32
CA ASN A 133 -0.10 -28.54 -40.30
C ASN A 133 -0.67 -28.77 -38.88
N GLY A 134 -1.41 -29.85 -38.65
CA GLY A 134 -2.04 -30.17 -37.36
C GLY A 134 -3.31 -29.37 -37.02
N MET A 135 -3.76 -28.52 -37.95
CA MET A 135 -5.03 -27.77 -37.86
C MET A 135 -6.21 -28.62 -38.34
N THR A 136 -7.42 -28.29 -37.90
CA THR A 136 -8.65 -28.95 -38.33
C THR A 136 -9.55 -27.96 -39.03
N LEU A 137 -9.82 -28.19 -40.30
CA LEU A 137 -10.77 -27.42 -41.09
C LEU A 137 -12.19 -27.95 -40.81
N VAL A 138 -13.12 -27.05 -40.51
CA VAL A 138 -14.52 -27.35 -40.24
C VAL A 138 -15.37 -26.66 -41.29
N ILE A 139 -15.98 -27.44 -42.18
CA ILE A 139 -16.75 -26.95 -43.32
C ILE A 139 -18.23 -26.97 -42.97
N HIS A 140 -18.91 -25.85 -43.25
CA HIS A 140 -20.36 -25.71 -43.09
C HIS A 140 -21.05 -25.41 -44.43
N GLN A 141 -22.20 -26.03 -44.66
CA GLN A 141 -23.02 -25.78 -45.86
C GLN A 141 -23.74 -24.41 -45.81
N GLN A 142 -24.02 -23.92 -44.61
CA GLN A 142 -24.67 -22.62 -44.42
C GLN A 142 -23.65 -21.47 -44.56
N LYS A 143 -24.12 -20.32 -45.04
CA LYS A 143 -23.31 -19.10 -45.16
C LYS A 143 -23.00 -18.54 -43.76
N ILE A 144 -21.85 -18.92 -43.23
CA ILE A 144 -21.30 -18.41 -41.97
C ILE A 144 -20.03 -17.60 -42.23
N SER A 145 -19.79 -16.57 -41.42
CA SER A 145 -18.52 -15.83 -41.48
C SER A 145 -17.38 -16.79 -41.13
N PRO A 146 -16.28 -16.80 -41.88
CA PRO A 146 -15.08 -17.50 -41.48
C PRO A 146 -14.60 -17.03 -40.11
N PHE A 147 -14.10 -17.95 -39.30
CA PHE A 147 -13.42 -17.65 -38.04
C PHE A 147 -12.53 -18.81 -37.62
N SER A 148 -11.63 -18.54 -36.68
CA SER A 148 -10.69 -19.50 -36.13
C SER A 148 -10.81 -19.57 -34.61
N TRP A 149 -10.73 -20.79 -34.08
CA TRP A 149 -10.75 -21.03 -32.64
C TRP A 149 -9.78 -22.14 -32.25
N MET A 150 -8.76 -21.78 -31.47
CA MET A 150 -7.71 -22.67 -31.00
C MET A 150 -6.97 -23.35 -32.16
N LYS A 151 -7.33 -24.59 -32.53
CA LYS A 151 -6.77 -25.33 -33.67
C LYS A 151 -7.76 -25.55 -34.83
N TYR A 152 -8.97 -25.03 -34.68
CA TYR A 152 -10.06 -25.20 -35.63
C TYR A 152 -10.17 -23.95 -36.51
N ILE A 153 -10.29 -24.16 -37.81
CA ILE A 153 -10.62 -23.12 -38.78
C ILE A 153 -12.03 -23.45 -39.29
N VAL A 154 -12.96 -22.53 -39.17
CA VAL A 154 -14.35 -22.71 -39.58
C VAL A 154 -14.60 -21.86 -40.81
N ILE A 155 -15.09 -22.46 -41.89
CA ILE A 155 -15.36 -21.78 -43.16
C ILE A 155 -16.65 -22.32 -43.79
N SER A 156 -17.36 -21.45 -44.52
CA SER A 156 -18.50 -21.88 -45.33
C SER A 156 -18.02 -22.51 -46.64
N LYS A 157 -18.79 -23.46 -47.18
CA LYS A 157 -18.45 -24.10 -48.47
C LYS A 157 -18.33 -23.07 -49.61
N VAL A 158 -19.22 -22.07 -49.63
CA VAL A 158 -19.20 -20.99 -50.63
C VAL A 158 -17.92 -20.16 -50.54
N ASP A 159 -17.49 -19.80 -49.32
CA ASP A 159 -16.27 -19.01 -49.13
C ASP A 159 -15.01 -19.81 -49.44
N LEU A 160 -15.03 -21.13 -49.21
CA LEU A 160 -13.94 -22.03 -49.54
C LEU A 160 -13.75 -22.15 -51.07
N GLU A 161 -14.84 -22.16 -51.84
CA GLU A 161 -14.82 -22.26 -53.30
C GLU A 161 -14.47 -20.93 -54.00
N GLU A 162 -14.97 -19.79 -53.52
CA GLU A 162 -14.72 -18.47 -54.15
C GLU A 162 -13.36 -17.86 -53.77
N ASP A 163 -13.08 -17.72 -52.46
CA ASP A 163 -11.99 -16.90 -51.91
C ASP A 163 -11.18 -17.70 -50.87
N GLY A 164 -11.15 -19.03 -51.00
CA GLY A 164 -10.69 -19.94 -49.96
C GLY A 164 -9.23 -19.75 -49.58
N ARG A 165 -8.34 -19.46 -50.55
CA ARG A 165 -6.89 -19.34 -50.30
C ARG A 165 -6.58 -18.18 -49.36
N GLU A 166 -7.07 -16.99 -49.65
CA GLU A 166 -6.83 -15.78 -48.88
C GLU A 166 -7.43 -15.87 -47.47
N ILE A 167 -8.64 -16.44 -47.37
CA ILE A 167 -9.34 -16.63 -46.10
C ILE A 167 -8.62 -17.67 -45.24
N LEU A 168 -8.21 -18.81 -45.81
CA LEU A 168 -7.51 -19.85 -45.07
C LEU A 168 -6.16 -19.37 -44.54
N ILE A 169 -5.40 -18.60 -45.31
CA ILE A 169 -4.13 -18.01 -44.84
C ILE A 169 -4.39 -17.05 -43.66
N HIS A 170 -5.43 -16.22 -43.76
CA HIS A 170 -5.83 -15.31 -42.69
C HIS A 170 -6.22 -16.07 -41.41
N GLU A 171 -7.14 -17.02 -41.49
CA GLU A 171 -7.60 -17.80 -40.35
C GLU A 171 -6.50 -18.69 -39.75
N ALA A 172 -5.63 -19.25 -40.59
CA ALA A 172 -4.46 -19.99 -40.14
C ALA A 172 -3.47 -19.09 -39.37
N ALA A 173 -3.35 -17.81 -39.73
CA ALA A 173 -2.51 -16.87 -39.00
C ALA A 173 -3.00 -16.65 -37.57
N HIS A 174 -4.32 -16.60 -37.34
CA HIS A 174 -4.89 -16.51 -35.99
C HIS A 174 -4.58 -17.75 -35.14
N VAL A 175 -4.68 -18.94 -35.73
CA VAL A 175 -4.33 -20.21 -35.07
C VAL A 175 -2.83 -20.24 -34.74
N ARG A 176 -1.97 -19.94 -35.73
CA ARG A 176 -0.50 -19.95 -35.59
C ARG A 176 -0.02 -18.98 -34.51
N ASN A 177 -0.61 -17.78 -34.44
CA ASN A 177 -0.26 -16.78 -33.44
C ASN A 177 -0.98 -16.98 -32.09
N ARG A 178 -1.87 -17.97 -31.97
CA ARG A 178 -2.67 -18.27 -30.76
C ARG A 178 -3.57 -17.12 -30.30
N HIS A 179 -4.17 -16.38 -31.22
CA HIS A 179 -5.03 -15.23 -30.91
C HIS A 179 -6.24 -15.59 -30.02
N SER A 180 -6.74 -16.83 -30.08
CA SER A 180 -7.82 -17.28 -29.19
C SER A 180 -7.42 -17.26 -27.70
N VAL A 181 -6.16 -17.57 -27.37
CA VAL A 181 -5.66 -17.56 -25.98
C VAL A 181 -5.60 -16.14 -25.44
N ASP A 182 -5.13 -15.20 -26.23
CA ASP A 182 -5.08 -13.78 -25.88
C ASP A 182 -6.47 -13.22 -25.55
N LEU A 183 -7.47 -13.58 -26.35
CA LEU A 183 -8.85 -13.15 -26.12
C LEU A 183 -9.43 -13.78 -24.84
N LEU A 184 -9.07 -15.03 -24.52
CA LEU A 184 -9.45 -15.66 -23.25
C LEU A 184 -8.81 -14.94 -22.06
N ILE A 185 -7.54 -14.55 -22.14
CA ILE A 185 -6.86 -13.77 -21.08
C ILE A 185 -7.56 -12.41 -20.89
N ALA A 186 -7.89 -11.72 -21.98
CA ALA A 186 -8.61 -10.45 -21.91
C ALA A 186 -10.02 -10.63 -21.33
N ASP A 187 -10.72 -11.71 -21.67
CA ASP A 187 -12.04 -12.04 -21.11
C ASP A 187 -11.99 -12.34 -19.62
N ILE A 188 -10.98 -13.07 -19.14
CA ILE A 188 -10.75 -13.29 -17.71
C ILE A 188 -10.51 -11.94 -17.00
N CYS A 189 -9.74 -11.04 -17.61
CA CYS A 189 -9.53 -9.70 -17.04
C CYS A 189 -10.85 -8.91 -16.96
N ILE A 190 -11.64 -8.89 -18.03
CA ILE A 190 -12.97 -8.26 -18.06
C ILE A 190 -13.89 -8.88 -17.02
N PHE A 191 -13.82 -10.18 -16.77
CA PHE A 191 -14.65 -10.85 -15.78
C PHE A 191 -14.48 -10.24 -14.38
N PHE A 192 -13.24 -9.95 -13.96
CA PHE A 192 -12.96 -9.27 -12.70
C PHE A 192 -13.12 -7.74 -12.77
N GLN A 193 -12.92 -7.14 -13.94
CA GLN A 193 -12.91 -5.70 -14.19
C GLN A 193 -14.07 -5.27 -15.10
N TRP A 194 -15.25 -5.87 -14.93
CA TRP A 194 -16.37 -5.74 -15.87
C TRP A 194 -16.91 -4.30 -15.91
N PHE A 195 -16.83 -3.61 -14.78
CA PHE A 195 -17.25 -2.22 -14.63
C PHE A 195 -16.24 -1.21 -15.21
N ASN A 196 -15.00 -1.64 -15.48
CA ASN A 196 -13.91 -0.76 -15.91
C ASN A 196 -13.85 -0.67 -17.45
N PRO A 197 -14.15 0.49 -18.07
CA PRO A 197 -14.12 0.64 -19.53
C PRO A 197 -12.77 0.34 -20.17
N ALA A 198 -11.66 0.52 -19.42
CA ALA A 198 -10.31 0.28 -19.94
C ALA A 198 -10.08 -1.19 -20.31
N SER A 199 -10.68 -2.14 -19.57
CA SER A 199 -10.56 -3.59 -19.88
C SER A 199 -11.19 -3.91 -21.24
N TRP A 200 -12.36 -3.34 -21.51
CA TRP A 200 -13.08 -3.48 -22.78
C TRP A 200 -12.32 -2.84 -23.95
N LEU A 201 -11.79 -1.63 -23.75
CA LEU A 201 -11.03 -0.92 -24.77
C LEU A 201 -9.69 -1.61 -25.08
N LEU A 202 -9.01 -2.15 -24.07
CA LEU A 202 -7.82 -2.99 -24.24
C LEU A 202 -8.11 -4.22 -25.09
N LYS A 203 -9.19 -4.95 -24.79
CA LYS A 203 -9.62 -6.10 -25.61
C LYS A 203 -9.90 -5.69 -27.05
N GLN A 204 -10.56 -4.54 -27.28
CA GLN A 204 -10.82 -4.04 -28.62
C GLN A 204 -9.53 -3.71 -29.38
N GLU A 205 -8.53 -3.12 -28.74
CA GLU A 205 -7.24 -2.84 -29.35
C GLU A 205 -6.43 -4.11 -29.63
N LEU A 206 -6.49 -5.09 -28.73
CA LEU A 206 -5.88 -6.41 -28.93
C LEU A 206 -6.49 -7.13 -30.15
N GLN A 207 -7.82 -7.09 -30.30
CA GLN A 207 -8.50 -7.60 -31.50
C GLN A 207 -8.02 -6.89 -32.77
N ASN A 208 -7.89 -5.55 -32.76
CA ASN A 208 -7.40 -4.82 -33.92
C ASN A 208 -5.99 -5.28 -34.32
N ILE A 209 -5.10 -5.53 -33.34
CA ILE A 209 -3.75 -6.03 -33.60
C ILE A 209 -3.78 -7.44 -34.18
N HIS A 210 -4.65 -8.32 -33.67
CA HIS A 210 -4.82 -9.67 -34.22
C HIS A 210 -5.18 -9.64 -35.71
N GLU A 211 -6.11 -8.76 -36.09
CA GLU A 211 -6.48 -8.54 -37.49
C GLU A 211 -5.29 -8.04 -38.30
N TYR A 212 -4.51 -7.08 -37.78
CA TYR A 212 -3.33 -6.56 -38.48
C TYR A 212 -2.23 -7.62 -38.68
N GLU A 213 -1.98 -8.47 -37.69
CA GLU A 213 -1.01 -9.58 -37.82
C GLU A 213 -1.47 -10.65 -38.82
N ALA A 214 -2.77 -10.92 -38.87
CA ALA A 214 -3.36 -11.83 -39.83
C ALA A 214 -3.31 -11.25 -41.25
N ASP A 215 -3.69 -9.99 -41.43
CA ASP A 215 -3.59 -9.24 -42.70
C ASP A 215 -2.12 -9.20 -43.21
N GLU A 216 -1.16 -8.92 -42.33
CA GLU A 216 0.27 -8.92 -42.66
C GLU A 216 0.76 -10.31 -43.09
N SER A 217 0.23 -11.38 -42.47
CA SER A 217 0.58 -12.75 -42.82
C SER A 217 0.10 -13.12 -44.22
N VAL A 218 -1.10 -12.70 -44.61
CA VAL A 218 -1.65 -12.92 -45.97
C VAL A 218 -0.78 -12.25 -47.03
N ILE A 219 -0.41 -10.99 -46.81
CA ILE A 219 0.45 -10.24 -47.75
C ILE A 219 1.85 -10.88 -47.83
N ARG A 220 2.41 -11.32 -46.70
CA ARG A 220 3.74 -11.97 -46.67
C ARG A 220 3.76 -13.31 -47.40
N GLU A 221 2.65 -14.03 -47.43
CA GLU A 221 2.50 -15.29 -48.19
C GLU A 221 2.28 -15.05 -49.70
N GLY A 222 2.38 -13.80 -50.17
CA GLY A 222 2.45 -13.44 -51.59
C GLY A 222 1.10 -13.07 -52.22
N VAL A 223 0.05 -12.89 -51.41
CA VAL A 223 -1.25 -12.41 -51.90
C VAL A 223 -1.17 -10.93 -52.26
N ASN A 224 -1.75 -10.54 -53.40
CA ASN A 224 -1.78 -9.14 -53.82
C ASN A 224 -2.60 -8.29 -52.83
N ALA A 225 -1.96 -7.27 -52.25
CA ALA A 225 -2.58 -6.42 -51.24
C ALA A 225 -3.87 -5.72 -51.71
N ARG A 226 -3.96 -5.28 -52.98
CA ARG A 226 -5.16 -4.61 -53.52
C ARG A 226 -6.32 -5.60 -53.68
N GLN A 227 -6.04 -6.79 -54.23
CA GLN A 227 -7.03 -7.85 -54.37
C GLN A 227 -7.58 -8.26 -52.99
N TYR A 228 -6.68 -8.42 -52.02
CA TYR A 228 -7.07 -8.74 -50.66
C TYR A 228 -7.92 -7.64 -49.99
N GLN A 229 -7.55 -6.36 -50.15
CA GLN A 229 -8.35 -5.25 -49.65
C GLN A 229 -9.76 -5.22 -50.26
N LEU A 230 -9.88 -5.45 -51.57
CA LEU A 230 -11.18 -5.53 -52.25
C LEU A 230 -12.01 -6.72 -51.75
N LEU A 231 -11.38 -7.86 -51.49
CA LEU A 231 -12.02 -9.02 -50.86
C LEU A 231 -12.61 -8.64 -49.49
N LEU A 232 -11.84 -7.99 -48.63
CA LEU A 232 -12.32 -7.55 -47.31
C LEU A 232 -13.50 -6.58 -47.42
N ILE A 233 -13.46 -5.66 -48.39
CA ILE A 233 -14.58 -4.75 -48.67
C ILE A 233 -15.80 -5.53 -49.15
N LYS A 234 -15.64 -6.43 -50.13
CA LYS A 234 -16.73 -7.28 -50.67
C LYS A 234 -17.41 -8.06 -49.54
N LYS A 235 -16.62 -8.68 -48.65
CA LYS A 235 -17.14 -9.45 -47.50
C LYS A 235 -17.81 -8.55 -46.45
N ALA A 236 -17.25 -7.39 -46.16
CA ALA A 236 -17.82 -6.46 -45.19
C ALA A 236 -19.09 -5.75 -45.68
N VAL A 237 -19.21 -5.48 -46.99
CA VAL A 237 -20.35 -4.79 -47.61
C VAL A 237 -21.51 -5.76 -47.86
N GLY A 238 -21.23 -6.99 -48.32
CA GLY A 238 -22.27 -7.97 -48.63
C GLY A 238 -23.37 -7.46 -49.59
N THR A 239 -24.49 -8.18 -49.66
CA THR A 239 -25.66 -7.84 -50.51
C THR A 239 -26.70 -6.98 -49.78
N ARG A 240 -26.31 -5.96 -49.02
CA ARG A 240 -27.28 -5.13 -48.25
C ARG A 240 -27.20 -3.64 -48.61
N LEU A 241 -28.18 -3.21 -49.41
CA LEU A 241 -28.40 -1.84 -49.91
C LEU A 241 -29.35 -0.99 -49.02
N TYR A 242 -29.46 -1.25 -47.71
CA TYR A 242 -30.40 -0.53 -46.85
C TYR A 242 -29.68 0.50 -45.97
N SER A 243 -29.59 1.72 -46.49
CA SER A 243 -28.91 2.90 -45.93
C SER A 243 -29.48 3.44 -44.60
N MET A 244 -30.62 2.93 -44.11
CA MET A 244 -31.21 3.36 -42.83
C MET A 244 -30.85 2.46 -41.63
N ALA A 245 -30.13 1.35 -41.84
CA ALA A 245 -29.61 0.52 -40.75
C ALA A 245 -28.15 0.88 -40.47
N ASN A 246 -27.89 1.54 -39.34
CA ASN A 246 -26.56 1.93 -38.86
C ASN A 246 -25.75 0.69 -38.39
N SER A 247 -25.46 -0.24 -39.30
CA SER A 247 -24.78 -1.51 -39.02
C SER A 247 -23.36 -1.58 -39.59
N PHE A 248 -22.83 -0.46 -40.06
CA PHE A 248 -21.46 -0.42 -40.55
C PHE A 248 -20.48 -0.11 -39.43
N ASN A 249 -19.69 -1.11 -39.07
CA ASN A 249 -18.50 -0.94 -38.24
C ASN A 249 -17.34 -0.35 -39.08
N HIS A 250 -17.59 0.74 -39.82
CA HIS A 250 -16.64 1.36 -40.76
C HIS A 250 -15.28 1.62 -40.13
N SER A 251 -15.24 1.89 -38.82
CA SER A 251 -14.01 2.17 -38.09
C SER A 251 -13.02 0.99 -38.09
N LYS A 252 -13.48 -0.27 -38.02
CA LYS A 252 -12.60 -1.45 -37.96
C LYS A 252 -12.00 -1.80 -39.32
N LEU A 253 -12.84 -1.88 -40.36
CA LEU A 253 -12.37 -2.13 -41.74
C LEU A 253 -11.45 -1.01 -42.21
N LYS A 254 -11.83 0.25 -41.98
CA LYS A 254 -10.97 1.40 -42.29
C LYS A 254 -9.61 1.28 -41.60
N LYS A 255 -9.57 0.90 -40.32
CA LYS A 255 -8.32 0.69 -39.58
C LYS A 255 -7.45 -0.41 -40.22
N ARG A 256 -8.01 -1.56 -40.59
CA ARG A 256 -7.29 -2.65 -41.28
C ARG A 256 -6.67 -2.19 -42.60
N ILE A 257 -7.49 -1.54 -43.44
CA ILE A 257 -7.02 -0.96 -44.73
C ILE A 257 -5.94 0.09 -44.49
N THR A 258 -6.15 1.00 -43.53
CA THR A 258 -5.18 2.05 -43.20
C THR A 258 -3.85 1.46 -42.76
N MET A 259 -3.84 0.42 -41.91
CA MET A 259 -2.60 -0.20 -41.44
C MET A 259 -1.90 -1.02 -42.52
N MET A 260 -2.63 -1.61 -43.46
CA MET A 260 -2.02 -2.27 -44.63
C MET A 260 -1.35 -1.29 -45.60
N LEU A 261 -1.91 -0.08 -45.77
CA LEU A 261 -1.35 0.97 -46.64
C LEU A 261 -0.26 1.80 -45.96
N LYS A 262 -0.09 1.65 -44.65
CA LYS A 262 0.83 2.46 -43.86
C LYS A 262 2.29 2.03 -44.08
N GLU A 263 3.17 3.01 -44.25
CA GLU A 263 4.62 2.77 -44.29
C GLU A 263 5.12 2.19 -42.96
N LYS A 264 6.09 1.27 -43.03
CA LYS A 264 6.64 0.63 -41.83
C LYS A 264 7.33 1.67 -40.95
N SER A 265 7.02 1.64 -39.65
CA SER A 265 7.67 2.46 -38.64
C SER A 265 9.19 2.26 -38.65
N ASN A 266 9.93 3.32 -38.31
CA ASN A 266 11.38 3.27 -38.13
C ASN A 266 11.76 2.20 -37.08
N PRO A 267 12.72 1.29 -37.34
CA PRO A 267 13.22 0.32 -36.36
C PRO A 267 13.54 0.89 -34.98
N TRP A 268 14.04 2.13 -34.90
CA TRP A 268 14.32 2.82 -33.63
C TRP A 268 13.07 3.08 -32.78
N ALA A 269 11.88 3.14 -33.37
CA ALA A 269 10.64 3.25 -32.61
C ALA A 269 10.36 2.01 -31.74
N ARG A 270 11.06 0.88 -31.95
CA ARG A 270 11.02 -0.26 -31.02
C ARG A 270 11.58 0.07 -29.64
N LEU A 271 12.46 1.07 -29.52
CA LEU A 271 12.97 1.48 -28.22
C LEU A 271 11.85 2.09 -27.35
N LYS A 272 10.75 2.57 -27.95
CA LYS A 272 9.59 3.10 -27.22
C LYS A 272 8.92 2.05 -26.33
N TYR A 273 9.02 0.75 -26.66
CA TYR A 273 8.46 -0.30 -25.80
C TYR A 273 9.19 -0.40 -24.46
N LEU A 274 10.43 0.09 -24.37
CA LEU A 274 11.17 0.16 -23.11
C LEU A 274 10.50 1.10 -22.10
N TYR A 275 9.70 2.08 -22.55
CA TYR A 275 8.94 2.98 -21.69
C TYR A 275 7.87 2.27 -20.84
N VAL A 276 7.55 1.00 -21.12
CA VAL A 276 6.72 0.19 -20.22
C VAL A 276 7.40 -0.01 -18.86
N LEU A 277 8.73 -0.10 -18.80
CA LEU A 277 9.47 -0.29 -17.55
C LEU A 277 9.40 0.92 -16.59
N PRO A 278 9.71 2.17 -17.01
CA PRO A 278 9.55 3.32 -16.13
C PRO A 278 8.08 3.56 -15.76
N LEU A 279 7.13 3.27 -16.66
CA LEU A 279 5.70 3.32 -16.31
C LEU A 279 5.34 2.32 -15.21
N ALA A 280 5.87 1.09 -15.29
CA ALA A 280 5.71 0.09 -14.25
C ALA A 280 6.32 0.56 -12.93
N ALA A 281 7.52 1.15 -12.97
CA ALA A 281 8.18 1.68 -11.78
C ALA A 281 7.37 2.82 -11.14
N ILE A 282 6.85 3.76 -11.94
CA ILE A 282 5.96 4.83 -11.45
C ILE A 282 4.73 4.24 -10.77
N ALA A 283 4.06 3.27 -11.40
CA ALA A 283 2.91 2.61 -10.81
C ALA A 283 3.27 1.92 -9.49
N VAL A 284 4.38 1.19 -9.44
CA VAL A 284 4.89 0.57 -8.20
C VAL A 284 5.12 1.61 -7.10
N THR A 285 5.79 2.71 -7.39
CA THR A 285 6.06 3.77 -6.40
C THR A 285 4.77 4.45 -5.92
N ALA A 286 3.77 4.61 -6.78
CA ALA A 286 2.48 5.19 -6.41
C ALA A 286 1.68 4.29 -5.44
N PHE A 287 1.92 2.98 -5.44
CA PHE A 287 1.25 2.02 -4.55
C PHE A 287 2.13 1.52 -3.38
N ALA A 288 3.39 1.95 -3.30
CA ALA A 288 4.29 1.61 -2.21
C ALA A 288 3.76 2.17 -0.87
N ARG A 289 3.97 1.41 0.22
CA ARG A 289 3.60 1.79 1.58
C ARG A 289 4.72 2.61 2.21
N PRO A 290 4.45 3.68 2.96
CA PRO A 290 5.47 4.34 3.74
C PRO A 290 5.99 3.39 4.83
N GLU A 291 7.30 3.36 5.04
CA GLU A 291 7.89 2.64 6.16
C GLU A 291 7.47 3.31 7.47
N ILE A 292 6.68 2.59 8.28
CA ILE A 292 6.22 3.07 9.60
C ILE A 292 7.33 2.91 10.66
N SER A 293 8.49 2.33 10.30
CA SER A 293 9.56 2.00 11.26
C SER A 293 10.09 3.23 12.00
N GLY A 294 10.26 4.38 11.32
CA GLY A 294 10.81 5.58 11.96
C GLY A 294 9.98 6.17 13.12
N LYS A 295 8.66 5.93 13.16
CA LYS A 295 7.79 6.39 14.26
C LYS A 295 7.39 5.28 15.22
N MET A 296 7.32 4.03 14.78
CA MET A 296 7.05 2.90 15.68
C MET A 296 8.28 2.46 16.46
N ASP A 297 9.50 2.69 15.97
CA ASP A 297 10.72 2.44 16.75
C ASP A 297 10.93 3.50 17.83
N GLU A 298 10.60 4.79 17.60
CA GLU A 298 10.57 5.79 18.66
C GLU A 298 9.47 5.52 19.71
N ILE A 299 8.27 5.10 19.29
CA ILE A 299 7.15 4.85 20.21
C ILE A 299 7.28 3.49 20.93
N SER A 300 7.89 2.48 20.30
CA SER A 300 8.12 1.15 20.88
C SER A 300 9.43 1.08 21.66
N ALA A 301 10.50 1.78 21.30
CA ALA A 301 11.70 1.87 22.14
C ALA A 301 11.40 2.61 23.45
N VAL A 302 10.52 3.62 23.42
CA VAL A 302 10.06 4.32 24.64
C VAL A 302 9.20 3.41 25.53
N LYS A 303 8.36 2.52 24.98
CA LYS A 303 7.55 1.59 25.79
C LYS A 303 8.24 0.27 26.16
N VAL A 304 9.21 -0.20 25.38
CA VAL A 304 9.91 -1.47 25.62
C VAL A 304 11.09 -1.26 26.58
N ASN A 305 11.77 -0.11 26.58
CA ASN A 305 12.73 0.18 27.66
C ASN A 305 12.05 0.32 29.03
N ASP A 306 10.81 0.82 29.07
CA ASP A 306 10.03 0.91 30.31
C ASP A 306 9.50 -0.45 30.80
N PHE A 307 9.25 -1.43 29.91
CA PHE A 307 8.79 -2.77 30.30
C PHE A 307 9.91 -3.79 30.53
N VAL A 308 11.05 -3.65 29.84
CA VAL A 308 12.20 -4.58 30.00
C VAL A 308 13.03 -4.24 31.24
N GLN A 309 12.93 -3.03 31.80
CA GLN A 309 13.47 -2.75 33.14
C GLN A 309 12.63 -3.35 34.29
N ILE A 310 11.40 -3.82 34.03
CA ILE A 310 10.49 -4.33 35.09
C ILE A 310 10.49 -5.87 35.18
N VAL A 311 10.88 -6.60 34.12
CA VAL A 311 10.88 -8.08 34.15
C VAL A 311 12.23 -8.61 33.69
N GLY A 312 13.20 -8.62 34.60
CA GLY A 312 14.57 -9.00 34.27
C GLY A 312 15.40 -9.56 35.42
N THR A 313 14.84 -10.35 36.33
CA THR A 313 15.57 -11.34 37.17
C THR A 313 14.53 -12.33 37.74
N LYS A 314 14.66 -13.67 37.78
CA LYS A 314 15.79 -14.59 37.87
C LYS A 314 15.41 -15.95 37.26
N VAL A 315 16.30 -16.56 36.48
CA VAL A 315 16.44 -18.04 36.41
C VAL A 315 17.95 -18.33 36.41
N PRO A 316 18.47 -19.24 37.27
CA PRO A 316 19.90 -19.47 37.37
C PRO A 316 20.34 -20.50 36.32
N GLU A 317 21.25 -20.12 35.43
CA GLU A 317 21.95 -21.09 34.58
C GLU A 317 23.31 -21.49 35.16
N LYS A 318 23.52 -22.79 35.09
CA LYS A 318 24.60 -23.59 35.64
C LYS A 318 25.79 -23.55 34.68
N LYS A 319 27.00 -23.46 35.23
CA LYS A 319 28.30 -23.59 34.56
C LYS A 319 28.32 -24.60 33.40
N VAL A 320 28.81 -24.18 32.24
CA VAL A 320 29.60 -25.02 31.34
C VAL A 320 30.76 -24.17 30.77
N GLU A 321 31.98 -24.58 31.12
CA GLU A 321 33.22 -24.15 30.46
C GLU A 321 33.33 -24.84 29.10
N VAL A 322 33.68 -24.11 28.02
CA VAL A 322 34.55 -24.62 26.96
C VAL A 322 35.39 -23.47 26.38
N LEU A 323 36.69 -23.76 26.25
CA LEU A 323 37.78 -22.94 25.76
C LEU A 323 37.91 -22.94 24.21
N LYS A 324 38.59 -21.90 23.70
CA LYS A 324 39.32 -21.79 22.40
C LYS A 324 38.43 -21.56 21.16
N ASP A 325 38.79 -20.76 20.16
CA ASP A 325 40.12 -20.33 19.71
C ASP A 325 40.08 -19.02 18.91
N THR A 326 41.27 -18.43 18.82
CA THR A 326 41.76 -17.29 18.05
C THR A 326 41.19 -17.05 16.65
N VAL A 327 40.88 -15.78 16.32
CA VAL A 327 41.29 -15.12 15.04
C VAL A 327 41.55 -13.63 15.29
N LYS A 328 42.79 -13.19 15.01
CA LYS A 328 43.20 -11.78 14.91
C LYS A 328 42.63 -11.16 13.62
N LYS A 329 42.18 -9.91 13.70
CA LYS A 329 42.22 -9.00 12.55
C LYS A 329 42.49 -7.58 13.04
N ASP A 330 43.69 -7.11 12.69
CA ASP A 330 44.17 -5.77 12.95
C ASP A 330 43.30 -4.72 12.23
N ALA A 331 42.95 -3.65 12.95
CA ALA A 331 42.41 -2.41 12.41
C ALA A 331 43.27 -1.23 12.93
N PRO A 332 43.48 -0.16 12.14
CA PRO A 332 44.45 0.89 12.45
C PRO A 332 43.98 1.79 13.60
N LYS A 333 44.94 2.27 14.40
CA LYS A 333 44.74 3.27 15.47
C LYS A 333 44.37 4.63 14.87
N GLU A 334 43.20 5.17 15.22
CA GLU A 334 42.92 6.60 15.13
C GLU A 334 43.35 7.30 16.43
N GLU A 335 44.26 8.26 16.31
CA GLU A 335 44.62 9.19 17.38
C GLU A 335 43.47 10.19 17.57
N ALA A 336 42.79 10.12 18.72
CA ALA A 336 41.76 11.07 19.10
C ALA A 336 42.38 12.44 19.43
N LEU A 337 42.07 13.44 18.59
CA LEU A 337 42.36 14.85 18.83
C LEU A 337 41.60 15.33 20.08
N LYS A 338 42.29 15.48 21.21
CA LYS A 338 41.72 16.07 22.44
C LYS A 338 41.57 17.58 22.26
N MET A 339 40.37 18.04 21.90
CA MET A 339 40.03 19.46 22.00
C MET A 339 39.59 19.79 23.43
N PRO A 340 40.26 20.70 24.16
CA PRO A 340 39.80 21.11 25.49
C PRO A 340 38.47 21.87 25.35
N PHE A 341 37.42 21.33 25.97
CA PHE A 341 36.13 22.00 26.10
C PHE A 341 36.26 23.13 27.15
N SER A 342 35.94 24.36 26.78
CA SER A 342 35.92 25.49 27.71
C SER A 342 34.60 26.23 27.60
N ILE A 343 33.81 26.23 28.67
CA ILE A 343 32.59 27.03 28.75
C ILE A 343 33.02 28.49 28.89
N ARG A 344 32.67 29.32 27.89
CA ARG A 344 32.84 30.77 28.01
C ARG A 344 31.67 31.30 28.84
N ASN A 345 31.93 31.63 30.10
CA ASN A 345 31.00 32.42 30.91
C ASN A 345 30.84 33.80 30.27
N ALA A 346 29.75 34.00 29.51
CA ALA A 346 29.32 35.33 29.12
C ALA A 346 28.74 35.99 30.37
N GLY A 347 29.51 36.92 30.96
CA GLY A 347 29.09 37.64 32.15
C GLY A 347 27.69 38.24 32.01
N SER A 348 26.93 38.17 33.12
CA SER A 348 25.63 38.82 33.33
C SER A 348 24.45 38.31 32.48
N GLN A 349 24.41 37.01 32.14
CA GLN A 349 23.21 36.35 31.62
C GLN A 349 22.71 35.27 32.59
N PRO A 350 21.39 35.06 32.73
CA PRO A 350 20.85 34.06 33.64
C PRO A 350 21.25 32.64 33.20
N GLN A 351 21.78 31.86 34.14
CA GLN A 351 22.31 30.52 33.87
C GLN A 351 21.20 29.46 33.89
N PRO A 352 21.24 28.47 32.97
CA PRO A 352 20.31 27.33 33.01
C PRO A 352 20.60 26.43 34.22
N LEU A 353 19.59 25.69 34.66
CA LEU A 353 19.74 24.66 35.69
C LEU A 353 20.47 23.44 35.10
N ILE A 354 21.52 22.95 35.76
CA ILE A 354 22.31 21.80 35.27
C ILE A 354 22.10 20.62 36.22
N LEU A 355 21.70 19.47 35.66
CA LEU A 355 21.47 18.22 36.36
C LEU A 355 22.39 17.14 35.78
N VAL A 356 23.26 16.56 36.59
CA VAL A 356 24.07 15.39 36.23
C VAL A 356 23.53 14.16 36.95
N ASP A 357 23.10 13.14 36.21
CA ASP A 357 22.46 11.92 36.73
C ASP A 357 21.35 12.21 37.76
N GLY A 358 20.59 13.29 37.52
CA GLY A 358 19.48 13.74 38.38
C GLY A 358 19.86 14.66 39.55
N LYS A 359 21.14 15.03 39.72
CA LYS A 359 21.61 15.93 40.80
C LYS A 359 21.97 17.33 40.27
N GLU A 360 21.48 18.36 40.95
CA GLU A 360 21.76 19.78 40.63
C GLU A 360 23.24 20.10 40.90
N ILE A 361 23.95 20.61 39.88
CA ILE A 361 25.33 21.07 39.98
C ILE A 361 25.49 22.47 39.39
N THR A 362 26.49 23.22 39.86
CA THR A 362 26.82 24.54 39.29
C THR A 362 27.70 24.41 38.05
N GLY A 363 27.68 25.43 37.17
CA GLY A 363 28.55 25.44 35.98
C GLY A 363 30.04 25.33 36.31
N GLU A 364 30.47 25.81 37.47
CA GLU A 364 31.85 25.67 37.96
C GLU A 364 32.18 24.24 38.39
N GLN A 365 31.23 23.55 39.04
CA GLN A 365 31.37 22.14 39.41
C GLN A 365 31.39 21.25 38.17
N MET A 366 30.56 21.54 37.18
CA MET A 366 30.56 20.84 35.90
C MET A 366 31.95 20.88 35.24
N GLN A 367 32.56 22.07 35.18
CA GLN A 367 33.84 22.25 34.48
C GLN A 367 35.04 21.65 35.24
N ARG A 368 34.96 21.49 36.56
CA ARG A 368 36.01 20.86 37.37
C ARG A 368 35.86 19.33 37.47
N ASP A 369 34.63 18.86 37.68
CA ASP A 369 34.39 17.52 38.19
C ASP A 369 33.93 16.54 37.10
N ILE A 370 33.46 17.05 35.95
CA ILE A 370 32.96 16.22 34.84
C ILE A 370 33.98 16.16 33.71
N ASN A 371 34.56 14.98 33.50
CA ASN A 371 35.38 14.71 32.32
C ASN A 371 34.47 14.52 31.08
N PRO A 372 34.67 15.26 29.98
CA PRO A 372 33.88 15.13 28.76
C PRO A 372 33.82 13.69 28.20
N ASP A 373 34.88 12.90 28.37
CA ASP A 373 34.94 11.52 27.87
C ASP A 373 33.94 10.58 28.58
N MET A 374 33.53 10.96 29.80
CA MET A 374 32.58 10.22 30.64
C MET A 374 31.12 10.58 30.36
N ILE A 375 30.83 11.57 29.52
CA ILE A 375 29.46 11.96 29.20
C ILE A 375 28.87 10.96 28.20
N GLU A 376 27.71 10.39 28.55
CA GLU A 376 26.93 9.50 27.68
C GLU A 376 25.99 10.30 26.79
N SER A 377 25.21 11.21 27.38
CA SER A 377 24.29 12.07 26.64
C SER A 377 24.06 13.41 27.33
N ILE A 378 23.70 14.42 26.55
CA ILE A 378 23.29 15.75 27.03
C ILE A 378 21.94 16.08 26.38
N SER A 379 20.94 16.35 27.20
CA SER A 379 19.59 16.75 26.79
C SER A 379 19.29 18.15 27.31
N VAL A 380 18.83 19.04 26.43
CA VAL A 380 18.51 20.42 26.78
C VAL A 380 17.00 20.64 26.70
N LEU A 381 16.39 20.92 27.83
CA LEU A 381 14.98 21.31 27.92
C LEU A 381 14.90 22.84 27.93
N LYS A 382 14.00 23.38 27.11
CA LYS A 382 13.72 24.82 27.01
C LYS A 382 12.25 25.07 27.32
N ASP A 383 11.91 26.31 27.63
CA ASP A 383 10.55 26.82 27.74
C ASP A 383 9.71 26.22 28.90
N GLU A 384 8.40 26.43 28.86
CA GLU A 384 7.42 26.13 29.94
C GLU A 384 7.41 24.66 30.40
N ALA A 385 7.86 23.73 29.55
CA ALA A 385 8.00 22.31 29.93
C ALA A 385 9.03 22.11 31.04
N SER A 386 10.04 22.98 31.13
CA SER A 386 11.11 22.89 32.13
C SER A 386 10.66 23.41 33.50
N THR A 387 9.88 24.49 33.53
CA THR A 387 9.31 25.06 34.77
C THR A 387 8.19 24.20 35.34
N ALA A 388 7.44 23.47 34.50
CA ALA A 388 6.44 22.50 34.96
C ALA A 388 7.05 21.34 35.78
N ILE A 389 8.29 20.95 35.50
CA ILE A 389 8.97 19.81 36.14
C ILE A 389 9.88 20.28 37.30
N TYR A 390 10.63 21.37 37.11
CA TYR A 390 11.69 21.81 38.05
C TYR A 390 11.42 23.16 38.73
N GLY A 391 10.23 23.75 38.51
CA GLY A 391 9.81 25.00 39.16
C GLY A 391 10.57 26.24 38.67
N ASP A 392 10.56 27.30 39.48
CA ASP A 392 11.09 28.63 39.10
C ASP A 392 12.59 28.63 38.73
N LYS A 393 13.37 27.65 39.22
CA LYS A 393 14.80 27.51 38.92
C LYS A 393 15.06 27.17 37.45
N ALA A 394 14.08 26.63 36.75
CA ALA A 394 14.18 26.21 35.35
C ALA A 394 13.68 27.25 34.34
N LYS A 395 13.42 28.49 34.79
CA LYS A 395 12.99 29.62 33.94
C LYS A 395 13.92 29.91 32.76
N HIS A 396 15.18 29.51 32.86
CA HIS A 396 16.21 29.73 31.85
C HIS A 396 16.66 28.44 31.16
N GLY A 397 15.83 27.39 31.24
CA GLY A 397 16.08 26.07 30.66
C GLY A 397 16.84 25.13 31.60
N VAL A 398 16.85 23.84 31.26
CA VAL A 398 17.48 22.76 32.03
C VAL A 398 18.40 21.95 31.12
N ILE A 399 19.63 21.70 31.58
CA ILE A 399 20.59 20.82 30.91
C ILE A 399 20.69 19.54 31.74
N LEU A 400 20.26 18.42 31.16
CA LEU A 400 20.36 17.08 31.72
C LEU A 400 21.59 16.40 31.12
N ILE A 401 22.49 15.91 31.95
CA ILE A 401 23.70 15.22 31.55
C ILE A 401 23.68 13.83 32.18
N THR A 402 23.85 12.80 31.37
CA THR A 402 23.96 11.41 31.83
C THR A 402 25.39 10.94 31.66
N LEU A 403 25.98 10.31 32.68
CA LEU A 403 27.36 9.79 32.63
C LEU A 403 27.41 8.30 32.28
N LYS A 404 28.45 7.90 31.54
CA LYS A 404 28.74 6.50 31.19
C LYS A 404 29.05 5.72 32.47
N GLY A 405 28.25 4.69 32.74
CA GLY A 405 28.22 4.02 34.05
C GLY A 405 29.54 3.42 34.55
N LYS A 406 29.94 3.85 35.75
CA LYS A 406 30.36 2.99 36.88
C LYS A 406 30.62 3.80 38.17
N ASP A 407 29.57 4.34 38.83
CA ASP A 407 29.49 4.46 40.30
C ASP A 407 28.14 5.01 40.83
N VAL A 408 27.01 4.59 40.27
CA VAL A 408 25.67 5.02 40.76
C VAL A 408 25.24 4.19 42.00
N GLN A 409 26.04 3.22 42.43
CA GLN A 409 25.66 2.28 43.49
C GLN A 409 25.95 2.70 44.93
N ASN A 410 26.45 3.93 45.20
CA ASN A 410 26.77 4.31 46.58
C ASN A 410 26.17 5.64 47.08
N VAL A 411 25.07 6.11 46.48
CA VAL A 411 24.33 7.28 47.01
C VAL A 411 22.81 7.07 47.09
N LEU A 412 22.31 5.88 46.73
CA LEU A 412 20.87 5.58 46.74
C LEU A 412 20.55 4.47 47.74
N SER A 413 20.84 4.72 49.02
CA SER A 413 20.21 3.98 50.12
C SER A 413 19.55 4.99 51.04
N LEU A 414 18.23 4.82 51.24
CA LEU A 414 17.30 5.63 52.06
C LEU A 414 16.81 6.87 51.30
N SER A 415 15.74 6.83 50.50
CA SER A 415 14.39 6.41 50.90
C SER A 415 13.52 6.09 49.67
N ALA A 416 13.47 4.82 49.31
CA ALA A 416 12.33 4.22 48.61
C ALA A 416 12.03 2.92 49.36
N SER A 417 10.94 2.93 50.13
CA SER A 417 10.36 1.71 50.67
C SER A 417 9.93 0.82 49.50
N ASP A 418 10.31 -0.46 49.54
CA ASP A 418 9.97 -1.49 48.56
C ASP A 418 8.48 -1.49 48.16
N PRO A 419 8.15 -1.84 46.91
CA PRO A 419 6.78 -1.97 46.43
C PRO A 419 6.20 -3.33 46.80
N GLU A 420 5.83 -3.52 48.07
CA GLU A 420 4.94 -4.64 48.46
C GLU A 420 3.50 -4.19 48.78
N ASP A 421 3.21 -2.88 48.82
CA ASP A 421 1.89 -2.32 49.14
C ASP A 421 1.42 -1.28 48.09
N GLY A 422 1.32 -1.70 46.82
CA GLY A 422 0.76 -0.88 45.74
C GLY A 422 -0.78 -0.86 45.77
N VAL A 423 -1.38 0.30 45.99
CA VAL A 423 -2.84 0.48 45.91
C VAL A 423 -3.21 0.99 44.52
N LYS A 424 -4.14 0.31 43.86
CA LYS A 424 -4.78 0.81 42.64
C LYS A 424 -5.75 1.93 43.02
N VAL A 425 -5.37 3.16 42.74
CA VAL A 425 -6.19 4.36 42.93
C VAL A 425 -7.06 4.55 41.70
N VAL A 426 -8.36 4.67 41.91
CA VAL A 426 -9.33 5.08 40.88
C VAL A 426 -9.96 6.38 41.33
N GLY A 427 -10.10 7.37 40.45
CA GLY A 427 -10.59 8.67 40.87
C GLY A 427 -11.15 9.53 39.75
N VAL A 428 -11.81 10.62 40.14
CA VAL A 428 -12.34 11.61 39.22
C VAL A 428 -11.88 13.01 39.64
N VAL A 429 -11.37 13.77 38.68
CA VAL A 429 -11.00 15.18 38.84
C VAL A 429 -12.08 16.06 38.21
N LYS A 430 -12.58 17.02 39.00
CA LYS A 430 -13.61 17.97 38.59
C LYS A 430 -13.20 19.41 38.89
N ASP A 431 -13.88 20.37 38.29
CA ASP A 431 -13.79 21.78 38.65
C ASP A 431 -14.79 22.19 39.75
N HIS A 432 -14.66 23.42 40.25
CA HIS A 432 -15.59 24.05 41.20
C HIS A 432 -17.06 24.11 40.74
N LEU A 433 -17.36 23.84 39.46
CA LEU A 433 -18.71 23.77 38.89
C LEU A 433 -19.17 22.31 38.68
N ASP A 434 -18.48 21.35 39.31
CA ASP A 434 -18.75 19.92 39.23
C ASP A 434 -18.55 19.31 37.82
N LYS A 435 -17.90 20.02 36.89
CA LYS A 435 -17.58 19.52 35.55
C LYS A 435 -16.30 18.69 35.55
N PRO A 436 -16.25 17.57 34.81
CA PRO A 436 -15.05 16.76 34.72
C PRO A 436 -13.91 17.52 34.02
N LEU A 437 -12.71 17.41 34.57
CA LEU A 437 -11.49 18.01 34.00
C LEU A 437 -10.69 16.96 33.25
N ALA A 438 -10.71 17.03 31.92
CA ALA A 438 -9.93 16.17 31.05
C ALA A 438 -8.49 16.66 30.92
N GLY A 439 -7.51 15.76 31.05
CA GLY A 439 -6.09 16.10 30.99
C GLY A 439 -5.52 16.70 32.28
N ALA A 440 -6.21 16.58 33.42
CA ALA A 440 -5.64 16.86 34.73
C ALA A 440 -4.51 15.88 35.04
N SER A 441 -3.39 16.42 35.48
CA SER A 441 -2.17 15.67 35.82
C SER A 441 -2.28 15.13 37.24
N VAL A 442 -2.08 13.82 37.42
CA VAL A 442 -2.10 13.14 38.72
C VAL A 442 -0.76 12.43 38.92
N PHE A 443 0.12 13.01 39.73
CA PHE A 443 1.46 12.46 40.00
C PHE A 443 1.60 12.02 41.45
N ILE A 444 2.45 11.03 41.70
CA ILE A 444 2.88 10.69 43.06
C ILE A 444 3.93 11.73 43.48
N SER A 445 3.64 12.49 44.53
CA SER A 445 4.49 13.57 45.04
C SER A 445 5.93 13.11 45.25
N GLY A 446 6.88 13.80 44.61
CA GLY A 446 8.31 13.48 44.68
C GLY A 446 8.81 12.46 43.67
N THR A 447 7.96 11.96 42.77
CA THR A 447 8.34 11.03 41.71
C THR A 447 7.85 11.49 40.33
N VAL A 448 8.35 10.85 39.27
CA VAL A 448 7.86 11.03 37.89
C VAL A 448 6.70 10.11 37.52
N SER A 449 6.26 9.24 38.44
CA SER A 449 5.13 8.32 38.20
C SER A 449 3.80 9.04 38.36
N GLY A 450 2.98 9.02 37.31
CA GLY A 450 1.66 9.64 37.30
C GLY A 450 0.83 9.21 36.10
N THR A 451 -0.39 9.72 36.05
CA THR A 451 -1.35 9.53 34.95
C THR A 451 -2.07 10.85 34.66
N MET A 452 -2.72 10.93 33.50
CA MET A 452 -3.65 12.01 33.19
C MET A 452 -5.09 11.52 33.28
N SER A 453 -6.02 12.43 33.54
CA SER A 453 -7.46 12.14 33.50
C SER A 453 -7.99 12.08 32.06
N ASP A 454 -8.98 11.22 31.83
CA ASP A 454 -9.66 11.05 30.54
C ASP A 454 -10.69 12.16 30.24
N ALA A 455 -11.40 12.05 29.12
CA ALA A 455 -12.44 13.00 28.70
C ALA A 455 -13.59 13.20 29.72
N TYR A 456 -13.75 12.27 30.66
CA TYR A 456 -14.74 12.28 31.74
C TYR A 456 -14.11 12.59 33.10
N GLY A 457 -12.87 13.07 33.13
CA GLY A 457 -12.13 13.43 34.33
C GLY A 457 -11.65 12.22 35.14
N ARG A 458 -11.78 11.00 34.64
CA ARG A 458 -11.44 9.77 35.37
C ARG A 458 -9.97 9.43 35.21
N PHE A 459 -9.36 8.88 36.25
CA PHE A 459 -7.97 8.43 36.23
C PHE A 459 -7.78 7.11 36.99
N VAL A 460 -6.73 6.38 36.62
CA VAL A 460 -6.30 5.14 37.30
C VAL A 460 -4.78 5.18 37.47
N LEU A 461 -4.30 5.01 38.70
CA LEU A 461 -2.88 5.06 39.02
C LEU A 461 -2.54 4.00 40.07
N LEU A 462 -1.42 3.30 39.89
CA LEU A 462 -0.88 2.42 40.93
C LEU A 462 0.10 3.23 41.78
N ALA A 463 -0.20 3.42 43.07
CA ALA A 463 0.60 4.24 43.97
C ALA A 463 0.86 3.53 45.31
N PRO A 464 2.01 3.77 45.97
CA PRO A 464 2.28 3.23 47.30
C PRO A 464 1.26 3.74 48.33
N LYS A 465 0.80 2.88 49.24
CA LYS A 465 -0.24 3.18 50.23
C LYS A 465 0.02 4.42 51.11
N ASN A 466 1.29 4.77 51.32
CA ASN A 466 1.70 5.90 52.15
C ASN A 466 2.13 7.14 51.35
N ALA A 467 1.94 7.15 50.03
CA ALA A 467 2.32 8.27 49.19
C ALA A 467 1.21 9.34 49.11
N MET A 468 1.60 10.55 48.71
CA MET A 468 0.69 11.65 48.40
C MET A 468 0.57 11.78 46.88
N LEU A 469 -0.63 12.09 46.41
CA LEU A 469 -0.91 12.43 45.02
C LEU A 469 -0.96 13.94 44.89
N ARG A 470 -0.20 14.49 43.95
CA ARG A 470 -0.27 15.88 43.51
C ARG A 470 -1.10 15.95 42.24
N ILE A 471 -2.22 16.68 42.31
CA ILE A 471 -3.18 16.81 41.22
C ILE A 471 -3.20 18.26 40.75
N SER A 472 -2.89 18.48 39.48
CA SER A 472 -2.80 19.81 38.88
C SER A 472 -3.50 19.88 37.52
N TYR A 473 -4.02 21.05 37.20
CA TYR A 473 -4.61 21.36 35.89
C TYR A 473 -4.36 22.83 35.57
N THR A 474 -4.13 23.14 34.29
CA THR A 474 -3.79 24.50 33.85
C THR A 474 -4.84 25.51 34.31
N GLY A 475 -4.41 26.58 34.99
CA GLY A 475 -5.30 27.62 35.51
C GLY A 475 -6.02 27.28 36.83
N MET A 476 -5.71 26.14 37.46
CA MET A 476 -6.30 25.72 38.73
C MET A 476 -5.24 25.62 39.84
N THR A 477 -5.68 25.78 41.09
CA THR A 477 -4.88 25.56 42.29
C THR A 477 -4.55 24.07 42.42
N THR A 478 -3.26 23.74 42.58
CA THR A 478 -2.79 22.36 42.76
C THR A 478 -3.21 21.82 44.12
N VAL A 479 -3.70 20.58 44.17
CA VAL A 479 -4.15 19.91 45.40
C VAL A 479 -3.30 18.67 45.67
N GLU A 480 -2.88 18.48 46.92
CA GLU A 480 -2.23 17.26 47.37
C GLU A 480 -3.19 16.40 48.20
N LYS A 481 -3.27 15.09 47.91
CA LYS A 481 -4.20 14.18 48.58
C LYS A 481 -3.56 12.82 48.83
N ALA A 482 -3.79 12.23 50.00
CA ALA A 482 -3.26 10.92 50.33
C ALA A 482 -3.81 9.82 49.39
N VAL A 483 -2.98 8.82 49.09
CA VAL A 483 -3.37 7.65 48.30
C VAL A 483 -4.49 6.88 49.02
N ALA A 484 -5.59 6.63 48.30
CA ALA A 484 -6.71 5.80 48.72
C ALA A 484 -7.25 5.00 47.51
N PRO A 485 -7.98 3.88 47.70
CA PRO A 485 -8.55 3.13 46.59
C PRO A 485 -9.48 3.97 45.68
N GLU A 486 -10.18 4.94 46.28
CA GLU A 486 -11.02 5.89 45.55
C GLU A 486 -10.67 7.34 45.93
N VAL A 487 -10.36 8.18 44.93
CA VAL A 487 -9.92 9.57 45.14
C VAL A 487 -10.68 10.51 44.21
N ASN A 488 -11.69 11.20 44.75
CA ASN A 488 -12.42 12.25 44.04
C ASN A 488 -11.90 13.63 44.47
N VAL A 489 -11.57 14.49 43.51
CA VAL A 489 -10.93 15.80 43.76
C VAL A 489 -11.59 16.88 42.94
N THR A 490 -11.90 18.00 43.61
CA THR A 490 -12.39 19.22 43.01
C THR A 490 -11.27 20.25 43.03
N LEU A 491 -10.89 20.77 41.86
CA LEU A 491 -9.91 21.83 41.72
C LEU A 491 -10.60 23.18 41.62
N ASN A 492 -10.10 24.15 42.37
CA ASN A 492 -10.54 25.54 42.32
C ASN A 492 -9.64 26.36 41.40
N PRO A 493 -10.15 27.43 40.78
CA PRO A 493 -9.32 28.37 40.01
C PRO A 493 -8.14 28.86 40.85
N ALA A 494 -6.98 29.05 40.22
CA ALA A 494 -5.89 29.78 40.85
C ALA A 494 -6.26 31.28 40.87
N ASP A 495 -6.11 31.93 42.03
CA ASP A 495 -6.35 33.37 42.20
C ASP A 495 -5.41 34.24 41.34
#